data_AF-A0A0K0GGW3-F1
#
_entry.id   AF-A0A0K0GGW3-F1
#
_cell.length_a   1.000
_cell.length_b   1.000
_cell.length_c   1.000
_cell.angle_alpha   90.00
_cell.angle_beta   90.00
_cell.angle_gamma   90.00
#
_symmetry.space_group_name_H-M   'P 1'
#
loop_
_entity.id
_entity.type
_entity.pdbx_description
1 polymer ?
#
loop_
_entity_poly.entity_id
_entity_poly.type
_entity_poly.pdbx_seq_one_letter_code
_entity_poly.pdbx_strand_id
1 'polypeptide(L)' 'MEITPAQFALIEHCLPLQRGNVSMTNLQVVNALLYVAEHGCKWRGLPERFGNWHTVYTRINRWAKSGVLDRMFAQL' A
#
# COMPACT_ATOMS: atom_id res chain seq x y z
N MET A 1 12.41 1.38 -3.01
CA MET A 1 11.52 2.27 -3.76
C MET A 1 10.37 2.72 -2.88
N GLU A 2 10.29 4.02 -2.66
CA GLU A 2 9.15 4.69 -2.02
C GLU A 2 8.74 5.84 -2.94
N ILE A 3 7.44 6.12 -3.01
CA ILE A 3 6.90 7.22 -3.81
C ILE A 3 6.61 8.43 -2.93
N THR A 4 6.79 9.60 -3.52
CA THR A 4 6.48 10.88 -2.91
C THR A 4 4.95 11.11 -2.85
N PRO A 5 4.45 12.00 -1.97
CA PRO A 5 3.04 12.38 -1.98
C PRO A 5 2.56 12.90 -3.34
N ALA A 6 3.42 13.60 -4.09
CA ALA A 6 3.10 14.10 -5.43
C ALA A 6 2.90 12.96 -6.44
N GLN A 7 3.77 11.94 -6.43
CA GLN A 7 3.59 10.75 -7.25
C GLN A 7 2.35 9.94 -6.83
N PHE A 8 2.10 9.86 -5.53
CA PHE A 8 0.92 9.18 -4.99
C PHE A 8 -0.39 9.84 -5.43
N ALA A 9 -0.44 11.17 -5.51
CA ALA A 9 -1.64 11.89 -5.97
C ALA A 9 -2.09 11.46 -7.37
N LEU A 10 -1.17 10.99 -8.23
CA LEU A 10 -1.51 10.50 -9.58
C LEU A 10 -2.35 9.21 -9.52
N ILE A 11 -2.12 8.35 -8.54
CA ILE A 11 -2.79 7.04 -8.39
C ILE A 11 -3.83 7.01 -7.28
N GLU A 12 -3.96 8.09 -6.49
CA GLU A 12 -4.84 8.13 -5.32
C GLU A 12 -6.29 7.79 -5.67
N HIS A 13 -6.76 8.24 -6.83
CA HIS A 13 -8.12 7.98 -7.34
C HIS A 13 -8.44 6.49 -7.57
N CYS A 14 -7.42 5.63 -7.69
CA CYS A 14 -7.60 4.17 -7.81
C CYS A 14 -7.86 3.50 -6.46
N LEU A 15 -7.53 4.17 -5.36
CA LEU A 15 -7.54 3.61 -4.02
C LEU A 15 -8.88 3.89 -3.31
N PRO A 16 -9.33 2.99 -2.42
CA PRO A 16 -10.55 3.24 -1.67
C PRO A 16 -10.37 4.41 -0.70
N LEU A 17 -11.44 5.20 -0.55
CA LEU A 17 -11.53 6.25 0.47
C LEU A 17 -11.36 5.65 1.86
N GLN A 18 -10.44 6.22 2.63
CA GLN A 18 -10.21 5.81 4.00
C GLN A 18 -11.35 6.30 4.90
N ARG A 19 -11.85 5.44 5.78
CA ARG A 19 -12.82 5.85 6.82
C ARG A 19 -12.07 6.55 7.96
N GLY A 20 -12.77 7.42 8.70
CA GLY A 20 -12.14 8.35 9.67
C GLY A 20 -11.32 7.73 10.81
N ASN A 21 -11.47 6.43 11.09
CA ASN A 21 -10.77 5.76 12.20
C ASN A 21 -9.52 4.99 11.75
N VAL A 22 -8.83 5.43 10.69
CA VAL A 22 -7.63 4.74 10.17
C VAL A 22 -6.39 5.58 10.42
N SER A 23 -5.45 5.04 11.22
CA SER A 23 -4.19 5.72 11.57
C SER A 23 -3.11 5.67 10.49
N MET A 24 -3.16 4.67 9.60
CA MET A 24 -2.18 4.48 8.54
C MET A 24 -2.73 4.99 7.21
N THR A 25 -2.02 5.89 6.54
CA THR A 25 -2.43 6.46 5.25
C THR A 25 -2.36 5.42 4.12
N ASN A 26 -3.08 5.65 3.03
CA ASN A 26 -2.95 4.84 1.81
C ASN A 26 -1.52 4.90 1.24
N LEU A 27 -0.86 6.07 1.29
CA LEU A 27 0.53 6.23 0.88
C LEU A 27 1.49 5.31 1.64
N GLN A 28 1.36 5.24 2.98
CA GLN A 28 2.19 4.33 3.79
C GLN A 28 2.00 2.86 3.39
N VAL A 29 0.78 2.44 3.07
CA VAL A 29 0.50 1.07 2.62
C VAL A 29 1.10 0.80 1.25
N VAL A 30 1.02 1.76 0.33
CA VAL A 30 1.63 1.64 -1.00
C VAL A 30 3.14 1.56 -0.88
N ASN A 31 3.79 2.40 -0.07
CA ASN A 31 5.24 2.33 0.14
C ASN A 31 5.67 0.99 0.77
N ALA A 32 4.88 0.46 1.71
CA ALA A 32 5.14 -0.86 2.28
C ALA A 32 4.99 -1.99 1.24
N LEU A 33 3.99 -1.91 0.36
CA LEU A 33 3.82 -2.85 -0.77
C LEU A 33 5.02 -2.80 -1.71
N LEU A 34 5.44 -1.60 -2.10
CA LEU A 34 6.58 -1.41 -3.01
C LEU A 34 7.89 -1.95 -2.41
N TYR A 35 8.11 -1.73 -1.12
CA TYR A 35 9.27 -2.28 -0.42
C TYR A 35 9.30 -3.81 -0.50
N VAL A 36 8.17 -4.47 -0.21
CA VAL A 36 8.07 -5.94 -0.27
C VAL A 36 8.26 -6.46 -1.69
N ALA A 37 7.68 -5.77 -2.69
CA ALA A 37 7.82 -6.15 -4.10
C ALA A 37 9.27 -6.04 -4.60
N GLU A 38 9.98 -4.98 -4.21
CA GLU A 38 11.37 -4.74 -4.61
C GLU A 38 12.36 -5.67 -3.92
N HIS A 39 12.18 -5.95 -2.62
CA HIS A 39 13.13 -6.73 -1.83
C HIS A 39 12.80 -8.23 -1.77
N GLY A 40 11.61 -8.64 -2.23
CA GLY A 40 11.18 -10.04 -2.20
C GLY A 40 11.07 -10.64 -0.80
N CYS A 41 10.88 -9.82 0.24
CA CYS A 41 10.88 -10.28 1.62
C CYS A 41 9.51 -10.84 2.05
N LYS A 42 9.51 -11.74 3.05
CA LYS A 42 8.25 -12.13 3.73
C LYS A 42 7.65 -10.91 4.41
N TRP A 43 6.31 -10.84 4.50
CA TRP A 43 5.62 -9.76 5.22
C TRP A 43 6.11 -9.55 6.66
N ARG A 44 6.45 -10.63 7.38
CA ARG A 44 7.01 -10.57 8.74
C ARG A 44 8.39 -9.91 8.82
N GLY A 45 9.09 -9.79 7.70
CA GLY A 45 10.36 -9.07 7.58
C GLY A 45 10.20 -7.61 7.15
N LEU A 46 8.97 -7.10 7.05
CA LEU A 46 8.73 -5.70 6.76
C LEU A 46 9.34 -4.83 7.88
N PRO A 47 10.19 -3.84 7.54
CA PRO A 47 10.75 -2.93 8.54
C PRO A 47 9.68 -2.19 9.34
N GLU A 48 9.89 -2.04 10.65
CA GLU A 48 8.92 -1.41 11.57
C GLU A 48 8.55 0.03 11.18
N ARG A 49 9.41 0.74 10.44
CA ARG A 49 9.12 2.09 9.91
C ARG A 49 7.90 2.14 8.99
N PHE A 50 7.52 1.02 8.39
CA PHE A 50 6.29 0.89 7.59
C PHE A 50 5.04 0.56 8.43
N GLY A 51 5.20 0.40 9.74
CA GLY A 51 4.16 0.04 10.68
C GLY A 51 4.00 -1.47 10.85
N ASN A 52 2.89 -1.86 11.48
CA ASN A 52 2.62 -3.27 11.78
C ASN A 52 2.37 -4.06 10.48
N TRP A 53 3.24 -5.04 10.21
CA TRP A 53 3.17 -5.87 9.01
C TRP A 53 1.81 -6.54 8.81
N HIS A 54 1.11 -6.93 9.89
CA HIS A 54 -0.17 -7.60 9.82
C HIS A 54 -1.27 -6.65 9.33
N THR A 55 -1.24 -5.39 9.77
CA THR A 55 -2.16 -4.34 9.31
C THR A 55 -1.95 -4.02 7.84
N VAL A 56 -0.68 -3.89 7.42
CA VAL A 56 -0.30 -3.66 6.02
C VAL A 56 -0.77 -4.83 5.15
N TYR A 57 -0.40 -6.06 5.50
CA TYR A 57 -0.79 -7.28 4.79
C TYR A 57 -2.31 -7.40 4.65
N THR A 58 -3.05 -7.19 5.73
CA THR A 58 -4.51 -7.31 5.72
C THR A 58 -5.16 -6.32 4.75
N ARG A 59 -4.65 -5.08 4.68
CA ARG A 59 -5.16 -4.07 3.74
C ARG A 59 -4.82 -4.41 2.29
N ILE A 60 -3.58 -4.78 2.01
CA ILE A 60 -3.13 -5.14 0.66
C ILE A 60 -3.88 -6.37 0.16
N ASN A 61 -4.04 -7.39 1.00
CA ASN A 61 -4.80 -8.60 0.65
C ASN A 61 -6.27 -8.27 0.34
N ARG A 62 -6.88 -7.33 1.08
CA ARG A 62 -8.24 -6.83 0.77
C ARG A 62 -8.27 -6.12 -0.58
N TRP A 63 -7.29 -5.25 -0.85
CA TRP A 63 -7.18 -4.50 -2.11
C TRP A 63 -6.96 -5.41 -3.32
N ALA A 64 -6.11 -6.43 -3.17
CA ALA A 64 -5.89 -7.46 -4.19
C ALA A 64 -7.19 -8.18 -4.52
N LYS A 65 -7.92 -8.65 -3.50
CA LYS A 65 -9.20 -9.35 -3.69
C LYS A 65 -10.31 -8.48 -4.29
N SER A 66 -10.25 -7.16 -4.10
CA SER A 66 -11.23 -6.21 -4.65
C SER A 66 -10.79 -5.57 -5.98
N GLY A 67 -9.70 -6.06 -6.59
CA GLY A 67 -9.15 -5.55 -7.84
C GLY A 67 -8.62 -4.11 -7.78
N VAL A 68 -8.38 -3.57 -6.59
CA VAL A 68 -7.84 -2.21 -6.41
C VAL A 68 -6.41 -2.15 -6.95
N LEU A 69 -5.61 -3.19 -6.67
CA LEU A 69 -4.24 -3.25 -7.15
C LEU A 69 -4.19 -3.35 -8.67
N ASP A 70 -5.05 -4.17 -9.28
CA ASP A 70 -5.11 -4.32 -10.74
C ASP A 70 -5.44 -2.99 -11.43
N ARG A 71 -6.43 -2.25 -10.91
CA ARG A 71 -6.77 -0.91 -11.43
C ARG A 71 -5.62 0.08 -11.27
N MET A 72 -4.96 0.07 -10.11
CA MET A 72 -3.83 0.96 -9.84
C MET A 72 -2.65 0.66 -10.77
N PHE A 73 -2.29 -0.61 -10.96
CA PHE A 73 -1.19 -1.00 -11.85
C PHE A 73 -1.50 -0.82 -13.33
N ALA A 74 -2.76 -0.87 -13.74
CA ALA A 74 -3.15 -0.57 -15.12
C ALA A 74 -3.04 0.92 -15.49
N GLN A 75 -2.87 1.81 -14.51
CA GLN A 75 -2.71 3.26 -14.71
C GLN A 75 -1.25 3.72 -14.58
N LEU A 76 -0.32 2.80 -14.28
CA LEU A 76 1.13 3.02 -14.21
C LEU A 76 1.79 2.58 -15.52
#